data_AF-A0A3N5S5R9-F1
#
_entry.id   AF-A0A3N5S5R9-F1
#
_cell.length_a   1.000
_cell.length_b   1.000
_cell.length_c   1.000
_cell.angle_alpha   90.00
_cell.angle_beta   90.00
_cell.angle_gamma   90.00
#
_symmetry.space_group_name_H-M   'P 1'
#
loop_
_entity.id
_entity.type
_entity.pdbx_description
1 polymer ?
#
loop_
_entity_poly.entity_id
_entity_poly.type
_entity_poly.pdbx_seq_one_letter_code
_entity_poly.pdbx_strand_id
1 'polypeptide(L)'
;MLDANATAGVLYEIFGVEMTASPTECAHCGKEGKLGALLAFVQGPGIVLRCSACEHVVLRIVQTPEATYLDARGVVYLRLAR
;
A
#
# COMPACT_ATOMS: atom_id res chain seq x y z
N MET A 1 -2.43 -10.44 -12.45
CA MET A 1 -1.67 -9.45 -11.63
C MET A 1 -2.70 -8.50 -11.05
N LEU A 2 -2.73 -8.36 -9.72
CA LEU A 2 -3.69 -7.49 -9.04
C LEU A 2 -3.08 -6.10 -8.84
N ASP A 3 -3.93 -5.09 -8.91
CA ASP A 3 -3.59 -3.77 -8.39
C ASP A 3 -3.97 -3.69 -6.89
N ALA A 4 -3.49 -2.65 -6.22
CA ALA A 4 -3.75 -2.43 -4.81
C ALA A 4 -5.19 -1.99 -4.50
N ASN A 5 -6.03 -1.68 -5.49
CA ASN A 5 -7.48 -1.49 -5.25
C ASN A 5 -8.10 -2.77 -4.68
N ALA A 6 -7.56 -3.95 -5.02
CA ALA A 6 -7.99 -5.22 -4.43
C ALA A 6 -7.78 -5.30 -2.91
N THR A 7 -6.99 -4.38 -2.33
CA THR A 7 -6.70 -4.31 -0.88
C THR A 7 -7.47 -3.19 -0.17
N ALA A 8 -8.44 -2.55 -0.84
CA ALA A 8 -9.21 -1.42 -0.33
C ALA A 8 -9.82 -1.68 1.06
N GLY A 9 -10.36 -2.87 1.31
CA GLY A 9 -10.94 -3.23 2.60
C GLY A 9 -9.92 -3.18 3.75
N VAL A 10 -8.74 -3.76 3.54
CA VAL A 10 -7.65 -3.77 4.54
C VAL A 10 -7.11 -2.36 4.75
N LEU A 11 -6.96 -1.58 3.68
CA LEU A 11 -6.54 -0.18 3.79
C LEU A 11 -7.55 0.66 4.58
N TYR A 12 -8.85 0.44 4.36
CA TYR A 12 -9.90 1.12 5.11
C TYR A 12 -9.91 0.72 6.58
N GLU A 13 -9.70 -0.57 6.89
CA GLU A 13 -9.58 -1.06 8.26
C GLU A 13 -8.44 -0.37 9.04
N ILE A 14 -7.29 -0.16 8.39
CA ILE A 14 -6.10 0.45 9.01
C ILE A 14 -6.23 1.96 9.16
N PHE A 15 -6.69 2.65 8.12
CA PHE A 15 -6.65 4.12 8.06
C PHE A 15 -7.99 4.80 8.32
N GLY A 16 -9.11 4.07 8.30
CA GLY A 16 -10.46 4.60 8.51
C GLY A 16 -11.02 5.46 7.37
N VAL A 17 -10.29 5.58 6.25
CA VAL A 17 -10.67 6.40 5.09
C VAL A 17 -10.36 5.67 3.79
N GLU A 18 -11.00 6.08 2.69
CA GLU A 18 -10.70 5.57 1.35
C GLU A 18 -9.26 5.96 0.95
N MET A 19 -8.42 4.96 0.69
CA MET A 19 -6.99 5.16 0.42
C MET A 19 -6.58 4.84 -1.02
N THR A 20 -7.39 4.10 -1.79
CA THR A 20 -6.99 3.65 -3.13
C THR A 20 -6.80 4.81 -4.10
N ALA A 21 -7.57 5.89 -3.95
CA ALA A 21 -7.38 7.12 -4.72
C ALA A 21 -6.31 8.05 -4.14
N SER A 22 -5.73 7.72 -2.98
CA SER A 22 -4.75 8.57 -2.32
C SER A 22 -3.44 8.65 -3.11
N PRO A 23 -2.89 9.86 -3.31
CA PRO A 23 -1.55 10.04 -3.84
C PRO A 23 -0.49 9.34 -3.01
N THR A 24 0.47 8.77 -3.71
CA THR A 24 1.62 8.07 -3.16
C THR A 24 2.85 8.41 -4.01
N GLU A 25 4.02 8.39 -3.39
CA GLU A 25 5.30 8.55 -4.07
C GLU A 25 6.26 7.46 -3.60
N CYS A 26 6.85 6.74 -4.55
CA CYS A 26 7.81 5.68 -4.25
C CYS A 26 9.14 6.28 -3.75
N ALA A 27 9.56 5.91 -2.54
CA ALA A 27 10.80 6.39 -1.94
C ALA A 27 12.07 5.92 -2.68
N HIS A 28 11.95 4.94 -3.60
CA HIS A 28 13.09 4.43 -4.35
C HIS A 28 13.32 5.15 -5.69
N CYS A 29 12.27 5.37 -6.48
CA CYS A 29 12.39 5.94 -7.82
C CYS A 29 11.64 7.27 -8.03
N GLY A 30 10.96 7.79 -7.01
CA GLY A 30 10.19 9.04 -7.09
C GLY A 30 8.92 8.96 -7.95
N LYS A 31 8.50 7.76 -8.37
CA LYS A 31 7.25 7.59 -9.13
C LYS A 31 6.07 8.01 -8.28
N GLU A 32 5.42 9.10 -8.68
CA GLU A 32 4.12 9.50 -8.17
C GLU A 32 2.99 8.68 -8.79
N GLY A 33 1.92 8.49 -8.04
CA GLY A 33 0.72 7.79 -8.50
C GLY A 33 -0.35 7.72 -7.43
N LYS A 34 -1.33 6.84 -7.63
CA LYS A 34 -2.34 6.50 -6.62
C LYS A 34 -1.94 5.21 -5.90
N LEU A 35 -2.25 5.12 -4.61
CA LEU A 35 -1.93 3.93 -3.81
C LEU A 35 -2.55 2.67 -4.41
N GLY A 36 -3.79 2.77 -4.91
CA GLY A 36 -4.51 1.69 -5.56
C GLY A 36 -3.90 1.19 -6.88
N ALA A 37 -3.01 1.97 -7.50
CA ALA A 37 -2.33 1.60 -8.74
C ALA A 37 -1.01 0.84 -8.52
N LEU A 38 -0.62 0.59 -7.26
CA LEU A 38 0.52 -0.25 -6.93
C LEU A 38 0.24 -1.72 -7.30
N LEU A 39 1.28 -2.49 -7.55
CA LEU A 39 1.17 -3.93 -7.78
C LEU A 39 0.91 -4.62 -6.44
N ALA A 40 -0.13 -5.43 -6.34
CA ALA A 40 -0.52 -6.11 -5.11
C ALA A 40 -0.17 -7.60 -5.13
N PHE A 41 0.56 -8.02 -4.09
CA PHE A 41 0.92 -9.40 -3.83
C PHE A 41 0.25 -9.82 -2.52
N VAL A 42 -0.81 -10.63 -2.63
CA VAL A 42 -1.71 -10.98 -1.51
C VAL A 42 -1.69 -12.47 -1.16
N GLN A 43 -0.94 -13.30 -1.89
CA GLN A 43 -0.88 -14.76 -1.71
C GLN A 43 0.23 -15.20 -0.74
N GLY A 44 0.52 -14.39 0.28
CA GLY A 44 1.54 -14.67 1.29
C GLY A 44 1.04 -14.47 2.72
N PRO A 45 1.91 -14.56 3.74
CA PRO A 45 1.55 -14.30 5.14
C PRO A 45 1.14 -12.84 5.42
N GLY A 46 1.10 -11.99 4.39
CA GLY A 46 0.65 -10.61 4.43
C GLY A 46 0.51 -10.05 3.01
N ILE A 47 0.21 -8.76 2.94
CA ILE A 47 0.06 -8.00 1.71
C ILE A 47 1.35 -7.22 1.46
N VAL A 48 1.88 -7.32 0.24
CA VAL A 48 3.02 -6.51 -0.22
C VAL A 48 2.58 -5.69 -1.42
N LEU A 49 2.70 -4.38 -1.31
CA LEU A 49 2.42 -3.44 -2.39
C LEU A 49 3.73 -2.93 -2.96
N ARG A 50 3.88 -3.02 -4.28
CA ARG A 50 5.10 -2.62 -5.01
C ARG A 50 4.83 -1.52 -6.00
N CYS A 51 5.84 -0.68 -6.22
CA CYS A 51 5.80 0.35 -7.24
C CYS A 51 5.58 -0.29 -8.62
N SER A 52 4.60 0.22 -9.38
CA SER A 52 4.33 -0.26 -10.75
C SER A 52 5.40 0.12 -11.77
N ALA A 53 6.36 0.97 -11.40
CA ALA A 53 7.46 1.41 -12.28
C ALA A 53 8.79 0.69 -12.01
N CYS A 54 9.16 0.48 -10.74
CA CYS A 54 10.46 -0.10 -10.37
C CYS A 54 10.35 -1.38 -9.52
N GLU A 55 9.13 -1.84 -9.24
CA GLU A 55 8.83 -3.01 -8.40
C GLU A 55 9.41 -2.99 -6.96
N HIS A 56 9.99 -1.86 -6.54
CA HIS A 56 10.42 -1.67 -5.16
C HIS A 56 9.21 -1.78 -4.23
N VAL A 57 9.42 -2.37 -3.05
CA VAL A 57 8.35 -2.53 -2.05
C VAL A 57 8.00 -1.17 -1.48
N VAL A 58 6.74 -0.77 -1.63
CA VAL A 58 6.21 0.51 -1.16
C VAL A 58 5.57 0.35 0.22
N LEU A 59 4.67 -0.63 0.37
CA LEU A 59 4.04 -0.98 1.65
C LEU A 59 4.10 -2.49 1.92
N ARG A 60 4.15 -2.86 3.22
CA ARG A 60 3.90 -4.22 3.69
C ARG A 60 2.88 -4.17 4.83
N ILE A 61 1.90 -5.06 4.78
CA ILE A 61 0.85 -5.16 5.79
C ILE A 61 0.77 -6.62 6.23
N VAL A 62 0.84 -6.86 7.54
CA VAL A 62 0.63 -8.18 8.15
C VAL A 62 -0.35 -8.02 9.29
N GLN A 63 -1.43 -8.79 9.27
CA GLN A 63 -2.42 -8.83 10.36
C GLN A 63 -2.28 -10.16 11.09
N THR A 64 -2.09 -10.10 12.40
CA THR A 64 -2.15 -11.26 13.32
C THR A 64 -3.36 -11.08 14.25
N PRO A 65 -3.73 -12.10 15.04
CA PRO A 65 -4.80 -11.93 16.03
C PRO A 65 -4.52 -10.82 17.06
N GLU A 66 -3.26 -10.45 17.29
CA GLU A 66 -2.84 -9.50 18.33
C GLU A 66 -2.51 -8.10 17.79
N ALA A 67 -2.07 -7.99 16.53
CA ALA A 67 -1.57 -6.73 15.99
C ALA A 67 -1.66 -6.64 14.47
N THR A 68 -1.72 -5.39 13.97
CA THR A 68 -1.42 -5.07 12.57
C THR A 68 -0.05 -4.42 12.46
N TYR A 69 0.81 -5.00 11.63
CA TYR A 69 2.11 -4.44 11.28
C TYR A 69 2.01 -3.76 9.92
N LEU A 70 2.31 -2.47 9.89
CA LEU A 70 2.38 -1.66 8.68
C LEU A 70 3.80 -1.13 8.51
N ASP A 71 4.48 -1.55 7.45
CA ASP A 71 5.76 -0.99 7.02
C ASP A 71 5.54 -0.02 5.86
N ALA A 72 5.91 1.24 6.07
CA ALA A 72 5.79 2.32 5.11
C ALA A 72 7.15 2.94 4.70
N ARG A 73 8.27 2.23 4.90
CA ARG A 73 9.59 2.77 4.53
C ARG A 73 9.79 2.98 3.03
N GLY A 74 8.99 2.30 2.20
CA GLY A 74 9.07 2.38 0.74
C GLY A 74 8.24 3.51 0.12
N VAL A 75 7.55 4.30 0.94
CA VAL A 75 6.73 5.43 0.49
C VAL A 75 7.25 6.72 1.13
N VAL A 76 7.34 7.80 0.36
CA VAL A 76 7.73 9.11 0.88
C VAL A 76 6.64 9.65 1.81
N TYR A 77 5.37 9.48 1.42
CA TYR A 77 4.20 9.87 2.20
C TYR A 77 2.97 9.03 1.86
N LEU A 78 2.04 8.93 2.82
CA LEU A 78 0.66 8.52 2.58
C LEU A 78 -0.24 9.71 2.87
N ARG A 79 -1.06 10.12 1.90
CA ARG A 79 -2.00 11.22 2.13
C ARG A 79 -3.32 10.65 2.67
N LEU A 80 -3.79 11.15 3.79
CA LEU A 80 -5.14 10.85 4.28
C LEU A 80 -6.03 12.04 3.91
N ALA A 81 -7.14 11.76 3.23
CA ALA A 81 -8.15 12.78 3.00
C ALA A 81 -8.83 13.13 4.35
N ARG A 82 -9.15 14.42 4.54
CA ARG A 82 -9.89 14.90 5.71
C ARG A 82 -11.39 14.78 5.48
#